data_AF-A0A950XV24-F1
#
_entry.id   AF-A0A950XV24-F1
#
_cell.length_a   1.000
_cell.length_b   1.000
_cell.length_c   1.000
_cell.angle_alpha   90.00
_cell.angle_beta   90.00
_cell.angle_gamma   90.00
#
_symmetry.space_group_name_H-M   'P 1'
#
loop_
_entity.id
_entity.type
_entity.pdbx_description
1 polymer ?
#
loop_
_entity_poly.entity_id
_entity_poly.type
_entity_poly.pdbx_seq_one_letter_code
_entity_poly.pdbx_strand_id
1 'polypeptide(L)'
;MLPPIEGRPIRVRVRASLGPHLAATSISKRAIALDRQVLSSRGDFERILVHEIFHFVWVRLSNAGRREWERLLEGEFSGGAEGELGWSAEWRKNKLARRDADRRSPKWRRYICESFCDTAAWRFAGLKGHEEFTLAVKYRRARRRWFEHCLETGNLKI
;
A
#
# COMPACT_ATOMS: atom_id res chain seq x y z
N MET A 1 -15.10 2.04 -3.85
CA MET A 1 -15.06 3.50 -4.01
C MET A 1 -14.14 4.06 -2.92
N LEU A 2 -13.29 5.02 -3.25
CA LEU A 2 -12.42 5.69 -2.29
C LEU A 2 -13.28 6.53 -1.33
N PRO A 3 -13.10 6.40 0.00
CA PRO A 3 -13.77 7.27 0.97
C PRO A 3 -13.38 8.75 0.81
N PRO A 4 -14.15 9.70 1.37
CA PRO A 4 -13.78 11.11 1.37
C PRO A 4 -12.37 11.32 1.92
N ILE A 5 -11.58 12.14 1.22
CA ILE A 5 -10.21 12.47 1.60
C ILE A 5 -10.24 13.73 2.48
N GLU A 6 -9.68 13.64 3.68
CA GLU A 6 -9.60 14.74 4.64
C GLU A 6 -8.17 15.29 4.80
N GLY A 7 -8.09 16.59 5.04
CA GLY A 7 -6.85 17.28 5.42
C GLY A 7 -6.28 18.18 4.34
N ARG A 8 -4.99 18.52 4.48
CA ARG A 8 -4.33 19.49 3.59
C ARG A 8 -4.20 18.92 2.18
N PRO A 9 -4.18 19.76 1.13
CA PRO A 9 -3.94 19.29 -0.23
C PRO A 9 -2.60 18.53 -0.40
N ILE A 10 -2.56 17.60 -1.36
CA ILE A 10 -1.35 16.92 -1.82
C ILE A 10 -1.12 17.38 -3.27
N ARG A 11 0.09 17.84 -3.57
CA ARG A 11 0.44 18.29 -4.92
C ARG A 11 0.85 17.10 -5.77
N VAL A 12 0.11 16.81 -6.83
CA VAL A 12 0.47 15.79 -7.82
C VAL A 12 1.13 16.45 -9.02
N ARG A 13 2.26 15.89 -9.49
CA ARG A 13 2.97 16.36 -10.68
C ARG A 13 3.35 15.18 -11.56
N VAL A 14 3.13 15.32 -12.86
CA VAL A 14 3.66 14.38 -13.86
C VAL A 14 5.03 14.88 -14.34
N ARG A 15 5.99 13.97 -14.45
CA ARG A 15 7.35 14.22 -14.97
C ARG A 15 7.57 13.40 -16.24
N ALA A 16 8.43 13.90 -17.13
CA ALA A 16 8.78 13.18 -18.35
C ALA A 16 9.41 11.81 -18.04
N SER A 17 10.30 11.75 -17.05
CA SER A 17 10.80 10.51 -16.48
C SER A 17 11.19 10.69 -15.01
N LEU A 18 11.05 9.63 -14.21
CA LEU A 18 11.57 9.47 -12.85
C LEU A 18 12.68 8.40 -12.77
N GLY A 19 13.27 8.02 -13.91
CA GLY A 19 14.26 6.97 -14.01
C GLY A 19 13.63 5.58 -13.85
N PRO A 20 14.13 4.71 -12.98
CA PRO A 20 13.60 3.34 -12.80
C PRO A 20 12.28 3.29 -12.01
N HIS A 21 11.77 4.43 -11.53
CA HIS A 21 10.59 4.51 -10.69
C HIS A 21 9.40 5.04 -11.48
N LEU A 22 8.21 4.48 -11.26
CA LEU A 22 6.97 4.99 -11.86
C LEU A 22 6.34 6.12 -11.04
N ALA A 23 6.67 6.20 -9.76
CA ALA A 23 6.18 7.24 -8.87
C ALA A 23 7.11 7.44 -7.67
N ALA A 24 6.92 8.58 -6.99
CA ALA A 24 7.55 8.86 -5.70
C ALA A 24 6.69 9.79 -4.85
N THR A 25 6.59 9.46 -3.56
CA THR A 25 5.95 10.30 -2.55
C THR A 25 6.97 11.03 -1.67
N SER A 26 6.74 12.32 -1.47
CA SER A 26 7.42 13.14 -0.46
C SER A 26 6.43 13.57 0.61
N ILE A 27 6.49 12.91 1.77
CA ILE A 27 5.59 13.18 2.91
C ILE A 27 5.76 14.63 3.42
N SER A 28 7.00 15.07 3.62
CA SER A 28 7.31 16.41 4.15
C SER A 28 6.87 17.53 3.20
N LYS A 29 7.04 17.35 1.89
CA LYS A 29 6.66 18.33 0.86
C LYS A 29 5.18 18.20 0.44
N ARG A 30 4.45 17.21 0.97
CA ARG A 30 3.09 16.86 0.54
C ARG A 30 2.95 16.79 -0.98
N ALA A 31 3.85 16.04 -1.60
CA ALA A 31 3.91 15.95 -3.05
C ALA A 31 4.03 14.51 -3.53
N ILE A 32 3.36 14.22 -4.65
CA ILE A 32 3.48 12.98 -5.42
C ILE A 32 4.04 13.37 -6.79
N ALA A 33 5.09 12.68 -7.21
CA ALA A 33 5.58 12.72 -8.57
C ALA A 33 5.19 11.41 -9.28
N LEU A 34 4.65 11.52 -10.48
CA LEU A 34 4.32 10.39 -11.35
C LEU A 34 5.17 10.47 -12.62
N ASP A 35 5.70 9.34 -13.04
CA ASP A 35 6.32 9.19 -14.36
C ASP A 35 5.22 9.24 -15.43
N ARG A 36 5.44 9.92 -16.55
CA ARG A 36 4.46 10.01 -17.65
C ARG A 36 4.04 8.63 -18.16
N GLN A 37 4.90 7.61 -18.04
CA GLN A 37 4.60 6.24 -18.45
C GLN A 37 3.35 5.67 -17.74
N VAL A 38 3.03 6.10 -16.53
CA VAL A 38 1.84 5.58 -15.80
C VAL A 38 0.53 5.95 -16.48
N LEU A 39 0.53 6.95 -17.37
CA LEU A 39 -0.64 7.38 -18.14
C LEU A 39 -0.85 6.55 -19.41
N SER A 40 0.13 5.74 -19.79
CA SER A 40 0.11 4.97 -21.04
C SER A 40 -0.70 3.68 -20.94
N SER A 41 -1.02 3.23 -19.73
CA SER A 41 -1.71 1.96 -19.46
C SER A 41 -2.92 2.21 -18.58
N ARG A 42 -4.04 1.56 -18.94
CA ARG A 42 -5.29 1.70 -18.20
C ARG A 42 -5.17 0.99 -16.86
N GLY A 43 -5.45 1.70 -15.77
CA GLY A 43 -5.42 1.16 -14.41
C GLY A 43 -4.11 1.38 -13.68
N ASP A 44 -3.00 1.61 -14.38
CA ASP A 44 -1.72 1.93 -13.74
C ASP A 44 -1.76 3.28 -13.06
N PHE A 45 -2.30 4.30 -13.72
CA PHE A 45 -2.48 5.62 -13.11
C PHE A 45 -3.31 5.54 -11.82
N GLU A 46 -4.49 4.91 -11.85
CA GLU A 46 -5.38 4.83 -10.70
C GLU A 46 -4.74 4.04 -9.56
N ARG A 47 -4.14 2.88 -9.86
CA ARG A 47 -3.47 2.02 -8.88
C ARG A 47 -2.29 2.73 -8.23
N ILE A 48 -1.39 3.29 -9.04
CA ILE A 48 -0.19 3.96 -8.56
C ILE A 48 -0.57 5.23 -7.79
N LEU A 49 -1.50 6.05 -8.29
CA LEU A 49 -1.92 7.24 -7.56
C LEU A 49 -2.54 6.89 -6.20
N VAL A 50 -3.42 5.90 -6.13
CA VAL A 50 -4.00 5.47 -4.85
C VAL A 50 -2.91 4.92 -3.93
N HIS A 51 -1.98 4.11 -4.43
CA HIS A 51 -0.83 3.65 -3.65
C HIS A 51 -0.08 4.83 -3.01
N GLU A 52 0.30 5.83 -3.81
CA GLU A 52 1.05 6.99 -3.34
C GLU A 52 0.26 7.86 -2.35
N ILE A 53 -1.06 8.02 -2.54
CA ILE A 53 -1.93 8.69 -1.56
C ILE A 53 -1.89 7.96 -0.21
N PHE A 54 -1.89 6.62 -0.23
CA PHE A 54 -1.92 5.84 1.01
C PHE A 54 -0.61 5.85 1.81
N HIS A 55 0.51 6.29 1.23
CA HIS A 55 1.67 6.65 2.04
C HIS A 55 1.37 7.81 3.01
N PHE A 56 0.53 8.77 2.63
CA PHE A 56 0.09 9.86 3.52
C PHE A 56 -0.92 9.37 4.57
N VAL A 57 -1.71 8.35 4.25
CA VAL A 57 -2.62 7.70 5.21
C VAL A 57 -1.80 6.89 6.23
N TRP A 58 -0.81 6.13 5.76
CA TRP A 58 0.06 5.32 6.62
C TRP A 58 0.73 6.15 7.71
N VAL A 59 1.29 7.33 7.36
CA VAL A 59 1.94 8.21 8.35
C VAL A 59 0.97 8.84 9.35
N ARG A 60 -0.33 8.90 9.05
CA ARG A 60 -1.39 9.36 9.96
C ARG A 60 -2.00 8.24 10.80
N LEU A 61 -1.87 6.98 10.36
CA LEU A 61 -2.38 5.84 11.09
C LEU A 61 -1.74 5.76 12.48
N SER A 62 -2.56 5.51 13.50
CA SER A 62 -2.10 5.39 14.88
C SER A 62 -1.09 4.26 15.03
N ASN A 63 -0.24 4.34 16.06
CA ASN A 63 0.69 3.26 16.35
C ASN A 63 -0.04 1.93 16.59
N ALA A 64 -1.20 1.96 17.27
CA ALA A 64 -2.03 0.78 17.49
C ALA A 64 -2.50 0.15 16.17
N GLY A 65 -3.05 0.96 15.25
CA GLY A 65 -3.49 0.49 13.93
C GLY A 65 -2.35 -0.08 13.09
N ARG A 66 -1.17 0.56 13.10
CA ARG A 66 0.03 0.00 12.44
C ARG A 66 0.44 -1.35 13.02
N ARG A 67 0.30 -1.54 14.34
CA ARG A 67 0.61 -2.81 15.01
C ARG A 67 -0.40 -3.90 14.71
N GLU A 68 -1.69 -3.56 14.61
CA GLU A 68 -2.72 -4.51 14.18
C GLU A 68 -2.47 -4.99 12.76
N TRP A 69 -2.18 -4.06 11.85
CA TRP A 69 -1.82 -4.37 10.48
C TRP A 69 -0.56 -5.25 10.40
N GLU A 70 0.48 -4.89 11.16
CA GLU A 70 1.70 -5.70 11.28
C GLU A 70 1.42 -7.12 11.77
N ARG A 71 0.63 -7.31 12.83
CA ARG A 71 0.25 -8.66 13.32
C ARG A 71 -0.49 -9.49 12.28
N LEU A 72 -1.38 -8.86 11.52
CA LEU A 72 -2.08 -9.52 10.41
C LEU A 72 -1.05 -10.05 9.39
N LEU A 73 -0.10 -9.22 8.98
CA LEU A 73 0.96 -9.61 8.04
C LEU A 73 1.96 -10.63 8.61
N GLU A 74 2.26 -10.59 9.91
CA GLU A 74 3.08 -11.60 10.59
C GLU A 74 2.44 -12.99 10.50
N GLY A 75 1.11 -13.07 10.70
CA GLY A 75 0.34 -14.30 10.54
C GLY A 75 0.34 -14.80 9.09
N GLU A 76 0.14 -13.91 8.13
CA GLU A 76 0.22 -14.26 6.69
C GLU A 76 1.61 -14.76 6.30
N PHE A 77 2.67 -14.06 6.71
CA PHE A 77 4.05 -14.40 6.39
C PHE A 77 4.46 -15.73 7.05
N SER A 78 4.12 -15.94 8.31
CA SER A 78 4.39 -17.18 9.04
C SER A 78 3.62 -18.38 8.49
N GLY A 79 2.42 -18.14 7.95
CA GLY A 79 1.59 -19.13 7.28
C GLY A 79 1.94 -19.36 5.81
N GLY A 80 3.07 -18.83 5.32
CA GLY A 80 3.54 -19.04 3.96
C GLY A 80 2.65 -18.40 2.90
N ALA A 81 2.08 -17.22 3.16
CA ALA A 81 1.29 -16.51 2.16
C ALA A 81 2.09 -16.21 0.89
N GLU A 82 1.68 -16.77 -0.24
CA GLU A 82 2.25 -16.46 -1.56
C GLU A 82 1.55 -15.27 -2.21
N GLY A 83 2.29 -14.57 -3.08
CA GLY A 83 1.82 -13.39 -3.80
C GLY A 83 1.61 -12.16 -2.92
N GLU A 84 1.23 -11.05 -3.56
CA GLU A 84 0.90 -9.76 -2.94
C GLU A 84 -0.18 -9.01 -3.74
N LEU A 85 -0.51 -7.79 -3.30
CA LEU A 85 -1.47 -6.91 -3.97
C LEU A 85 -0.79 -5.77 -4.75
N GLY A 86 0.52 -5.89 -4.96
CA GLY A 86 1.34 -4.93 -5.69
C GLY A 86 2.79 -5.37 -5.74
N TRP A 87 3.50 -5.00 -6.81
CA TRP A 87 4.91 -5.37 -6.97
C TRP A 87 5.81 -4.74 -5.90
N SER A 88 5.42 -3.59 -5.35
CA SER A 88 6.20 -2.86 -4.35
C SER A 88 6.32 -3.65 -3.03
N ALA A 89 5.22 -4.27 -2.59
CA ALA A 89 5.18 -5.18 -1.45
C ALA A 89 5.80 -6.53 -1.81
N GLU A 90 5.51 -7.08 -3.00
CA GLU A 90 5.99 -8.39 -3.42
C GLU A 90 7.53 -8.46 -3.44
N TRP A 91 8.18 -7.48 -4.06
CA TRP A 91 9.64 -7.41 -4.12
C TRP A 91 10.28 -7.32 -2.74
N ARG A 92 9.64 -6.62 -1.80
CA ARG A 92 10.13 -6.54 -0.41
C ARG A 92 9.92 -7.86 0.31
N LYS A 93 8.74 -8.48 0.15
CA LYS A 93 8.39 -9.76 0.75
C LYS A 93 9.37 -10.86 0.35
N ASN A 94 9.70 -10.95 -0.94
CA ASN A 94 10.63 -11.92 -1.50
C ASN A 94 12.07 -11.80 -0.95
N LYS A 95 12.40 -10.67 -0.29
CA LYS A 95 13.71 -10.43 0.33
C LYS A 95 13.72 -10.60 1.84
N LEU A 96 12.58 -10.95 2.45
CA LEU A 96 12.46 -11.15 3.87
C LEU A 96 12.90 -12.55 4.28
N ALA A 97 13.63 -12.63 5.38
CA ALA A 97 13.79 -13.87 6.14
C ALA A 97 12.87 -13.85 7.37
N ARG A 98 12.60 -15.02 7.97
CA ARG A 98 11.78 -15.11 9.19
C ARG A 98 12.25 -14.17 10.31
N ARG A 99 13.56 -14.11 10.53
CA ARG A 99 14.20 -13.21 11.50
C ARG A 99 13.92 -11.72 11.29
N ASP A 100 13.57 -11.29 10.07
CA ASP A 100 13.24 -9.89 9.79
C ASP A 100 11.93 -9.51 10.44
N ALA A 101 10.93 -10.39 10.41
CA ALA A 101 9.66 -10.22 11.10
C ALA A 101 9.87 -10.27 12.62
N ASP A 102 10.53 -11.32 13.13
CA ASP A 102 10.73 -11.51 14.57
C ASP A 102 11.45 -10.33 15.25
N ARG A 103 12.45 -9.75 14.57
CA ARG A 103 13.23 -8.61 15.08
C ARG A 103 12.68 -7.26 14.67
N ARG A 104 11.55 -7.25 13.94
CA ARG A 104 10.97 -6.04 13.37
C ARG A 104 11.99 -5.17 12.63
N SER A 105 12.73 -5.81 11.71
CA SER A 105 13.83 -5.17 11.01
C SER A 105 13.35 -3.97 10.16
N PRO A 106 14.26 -3.07 9.75
CA PRO A 106 13.91 -2.03 8.77
C PRO A 106 13.31 -2.60 7.49
N LYS A 107 13.71 -3.80 7.04
CA LYS A 107 13.13 -4.47 5.86
C LYS A 107 11.67 -4.84 6.12
N TRP A 108 11.38 -5.45 7.27
CA TRP A 108 10.02 -5.79 7.68
C TRP A 108 9.11 -4.57 7.73
N ARG A 109 9.56 -3.48 8.38
CA ARG A 109 8.79 -2.23 8.48
C ARG A 109 8.48 -1.61 7.12
N ARG A 110 9.40 -1.69 6.15
CA ARG A 110 9.15 -1.23 4.77
C ARG A 110 8.13 -2.12 4.08
N TYR A 111 8.27 -3.44 4.18
CA TYR A 111 7.28 -4.38 3.62
C TYR A 111 5.88 -4.11 4.17
N ILE A 112 5.73 -3.93 5.48
CA ILE A 112 4.44 -3.63 6.11
C ILE A 112 3.79 -2.38 5.50
N CYS A 113 4.57 -1.31 5.32
CA CYS A 113 4.10 -0.05 4.74
C CYS A 113 3.68 -0.22 3.27
N GLU A 114 4.49 -0.89 2.46
CA GLU A 114 4.11 -1.12 1.06
C GLU A 114 2.89 -2.04 0.94
N SER A 115 2.85 -3.11 1.72
CA SER A 115 1.72 -4.04 1.75
C SER A 115 0.42 -3.32 2.10
N PHE A 116 0.47 -2.35 3.02
CA PHE A 116 -0.67 -1.47 3.33
C PHE A 116 -1.10 -0.64 2.11
N CYS A 117 -0.14 0.03 1.44
CA CYS A 117 -0.43 0.91 0.31
C CYS A 117 -0.93 0.14 -0.93
N ASP A 118 -0.33 -1.01 -1.23
CA ASP A 118 -0.75 -1.93 -2.27
C ASP A 118 -2.14 -2.52 -2.00
N THR A 119 -2.43 -2.87 -0.74
CA THR A 119 -3.77 -3.32 -0.35
C THR A 119 -4.81 -2.21 -0.56
N ALA A 120 -4.46 -0.97 -0.23
CA ALA A 120 -5.34 0.16 -0.47
C ALA A 120 -5.57 0.41 -1.97
N ALA A 121 -4.52 0.32 -2.80
CA ALA A 121 -4.63 0.41 -4.25
C ALA A 121 -5.57 -0.68 -4.80
N TRP A 122 -5.39 -1.94 -4.39
CA TRP A 122 -6.31 -3.03 -4.72
C TRP A 122 -7.75 -2.74 -4.29
N ARG A 123 -7.95 -2.14 -3.11
CA ARG A 123 -9.28 -1.92 -2.54
C ARG A 123 -10.02 -0.70 -3.11
N PHE A 124 -9.30 0.35 -3.51
CA PHE A 124 -9.88 1.67 -3.79
C PHE A 124 -9.62 2.23 -5.19
N ALA A 125 -8.67 1.68 -5.96
CA ALA A 125 -8.40 2.14 -7.34
C ALA A 125 -9.53 1.83 -8.35
N GLY A 126 -10.57 1.09 -7.94
CA GLY A 126 -11.73 0.80 -8.78
C GLY A 126 -11.49 -0.26 -9.87
N LEU A 127 -10.37 -0.98 -9.80
CA LEU A 127 -10.00 -2.01 -10.76
C LEU A 127 -10.72 -3.34 -10.47
N LYS A 128 -11.20 -4.01 -11.52
CA LYS A 128 -11.78 -5.37 -11.41
C LYS A 128 -10.72 -6.44 -11.19
N GLY A 129 -9.51 -6.22 -11.71
CA GLY A 129 -8.34 -7.09 -11.61
C GLY A 129 -7.10 -6.35 -12.11
N HIS A 130 -5.91 -6.89 -11.80
CA HIS A 130 -4.61 -6.40 -12.24
C HIS A 130 -3.59 -7.55 -12.12
N GLU A 131 -2.57 -7.59 -12.97
CA GLU A 131 -1.55 -8.65 -12.93
C GLU A 131 -0.77 -8.70 -11.61
N GLU A 132 -0.62 -7.54 -10.97
CA GLU A 132 -0.01 -7.40 -9.64
C GLU A 132 -0.85 -7.98 -8.49
N PHE A 133 -2.12 -8.30 -8.72
CA PHE A 133 -3.01 -8.82 -7.67
C PHE A 133 -2.93 -10.34 -7.63
N THR A 134 -1.88 -10.86 -7.02
CA THR A 134 -1.54 -12.30 -6.97
C THR A 134 -1.85 -12.94 -5.62
N LEU A 135 -1.99 -12.16 -4.53
CA LEU A 135 -2.23 -12.66 -3.17
C LEU A 135 -3.42 -13.64 -3.09
N ALA A 136 -3.32 -14.74 -2.34
CA ALA A 136 -4.44 -15.68 -2.23
C ALA A 136 -5.73 -15.04 -1.64
N VAL A 137 -6.90 -15.50 -2.10
CA VAL A 137 -8.23 -14.92 -1.77
C VAL A 137 -8.47 -14.82 -0.25
N LYS A 138 -8.04 -15.83 0.53
CA LYS A 138 -8.20 -15.84 1.99
C LYS A 138 -7.54 -14.63 2.68
N TYR A 139 -6.34 -14.25 2.22
CA TYR A 139 -5.58 -13.12 2.75
C TYR A 139 -6.17 -11.79 2.27
N ARG A 140 -6.61 -11.70 1.01
CA ARG A 140 -7.36 -10.53 0.51
C ARG A 140 -8.60 -10.24 1.37
N ARG A 141 -9.34 -11.28 1.74
CA ARG A 141 -10.52 -11.16 2.61
C ARG A 141 -10.15 -10.68 4.01
N ALA A 142 -9.07 -11.18 4.59
CA ALA A 142 -8.58 -10.73 5.89
C ALA A 142 -8.18 -9.24 5.87
N ARG A 143 -7.36 -8.85 4.89
CA ARG A 143 -6.94 -7.46 4.70
C ARG A 143 -8.11 -6.52 4.44
N ARG A 144 -9.06 -6.92 3.59
CA ARG A 144 -10.30 -6.15 3.34
C ARG A 144 -11.08 -5.91 4.64
N ARG A 145 -11.31 -6.96 5.43
CA ARG A 145 -12.03 -6.85 6.70
C ARG A 145 -11.34 -5.90 7.67
N TRP A 146 -10.01 -5.93 7.74
CA TRP A 146 -9.25 -4.99 8.56
C TRP A 146 -9.48 -3.53 8.11
N PHE A 147 -9.40 -3.25 6.81
CA PHE A 147 -9.66 -1.90 6.28
C PHE A 147 -11.10 -1.43 6.55
N GLU A 148 -12.08 -2.32 6.35
CA GLU A 148 -13.51 -2.02 6.61
C GLU A 148 -13.73 -1.69 8.08
N HIS A 149 -13.23 -2.52 8.98
CA HIS A 149 -13.31 -2.28 10.42
C HIS A 149 -12.67 -0.95 10.83
N CYS A 150 -11.48 -0.62 10.31
CA CYS A 150 -10.82 0.63 10.64
C CYS A 150 -11.54 1.87 10.10
N LEU A 151 -12.21 1.77 8.94
CA LEU A 151 -13.04 2.85 8.40
C LEU A 151 -14.30 3.05 9.24
N GLU A 152 -15.00 1.96 9.59
CA GLU A 152 -16.22 1.99 10.41
C GLU A 152 -15.97 2.56 11.82
N THR A 153 -14.84 2.22 12.42
CA THR A 153 -14.44 2.70 13.75
C THR A 153 -13.78 4.08 13.74
N GLY A 154 -13.56 4.69 12.57
CA GLY A 154 -12.89 5.98 12.43
C GLY A 154 -11.38 5.95 12.72
N ASN A 155 -10.80 4.76 12.91
CA ASN A 155 -9.37 4.53 13.12
C ASN A 155 -8.53 4.76 11.86
N LEU A 156 -9.15 4.70 10.69
CA LEU A 156 -8.55 5.05 9.41
C LEU A 156 -9.30 6.25 8.81
N LYS A 157 -8.58 7.37 8.68
CA LYS A 157 -9.05 8.55 7.94
C LYS A 157 -8.19 8.72 6.70
N ILE A 158 -8.84 8.77 5.54
CA ILE A 158 -8.16 8.88 4.24
C ILE A 158 -7.92 10.34 3.91
#